data_AF-A0A8S3ABH1-F1
#
_entry.id   AF-A0A8S3ABH1-F1
#
_cell.length_a   1.000
_cell.length_b   1.000
_cell.length_c   1.000
_cell.angle_alpha   90.00
_cell.angle_beta   90.00
_cell.angle_gamma   90.00
#
_symmetry.space_group_name_H-M   'P 1'
#
loop_
_entity.id
_entity.type
_entity.pdbx_description
1 polymer ?
#
loop_
_entity_poly.entity_id
_entity_poly.type
_entity_poly.pdbx_seq_one_letter_code
_entity_poly.pdbx_strand_id
1 'polypeptide(L)' 'SLTAVARIQHALRTNKLDEAIALFRASREVWPTEKTFGYEDIGAEEEFNLLREIFMTSKMDS' A
#
# COMPACT_ATOMS: atom_id res chain seq x y z
N SER A 1 5.96 8.21 -3.57
CA SER A 1 5.45 6.98 -2.96
C SER A 1 6.05 6.64 -1.58
N LEU A 2 7.34 6.88 -1.30
CA LEU A 2 7.95 6.48 -0.01
C LEU A 2 7.17 6.90 1.26
N THR A 3 6.66 8.13 1.31
CA THR A 3 5.84 8.61 2.43
C THR A 3 4.45 7.95 2.47
N ALA A 4 3.86 7.63 1.32
CA ALA A 4 2.60 6.91 1.23
C ALA A 4 2.74 5.47 1.73
N VAL A 5 3.78 4.76 1.29
CA VAL A 5 4.10 3.40 1.76
C VAL A 5 4.31 3.37 3.27
N ALA A 6 5.08 4.32 3.82
CA ALA A 6 5.29 4.41 5.27
C ALA A 6 3.99 4.65 6.06
N ARG A 7 3.08 5.49 5.53
CA ARG A 7 1.77 5.76 6.15
C ARG A 7 0.84 4.55 6.09
N ILE A 8 0.75 3.89 4.92
CA ILE A 8 -0.02 2.66 4.75
C ILE A 8 0.51 1.59 5.69
N GLN A 9 1.83 1.39 5.74
CA GLN A 9 2.46 0.43 6.64
C GLN A 9 2.20 0.73 8.12
N HIS A 10 2.26 2.00 8.53
CA HIS A 10 1.92 2.41 9.88
C HIS A 10 0.46 2.10 10.23
N ALA A 11 -0.48 2.39 9.32
CA ALA A 11 -1.90 2.06 9.50
C ALA A 11 -2.11 0.54 9.63
N LEU A 12 -1.45 -0.27 8.79
CA LEU A 12 -1.50 -1.74 8.88
C LEU A 12 -0.96 -2.26 10.23
N ARG A 13 0.19 -1.74 10.69
CA ARG A 13 0.81 -2.15 11.97
C ARG A 13 0.03 -1.70 13.21
N THR A 14 -0.78 -0.67 13.09
CA THR A 14 -1.64 -0.16 14.16
C THR A 14 -3.09 -0.67 14.06
N ASN A 15 -3.32 -1.68 13.21
CA ASN A 15 -4.63 -2.30 12.98
C ASN A 15 -5.72 -1.34 12.49
N LYS A 16 -5.33 -0.24 11.83
CA LYS A 16 -6.24 0.72 11.18
C LYS A 16 -6.46 0.33 9.72
N LEU A 17 -7.15 -0.79 9.51
CA LEU A 17 -7.25 -1.42 8.19
C LEU A 17 -8.00 -0.56 7.18
N ASP A 18 -9.09 0.10 7.59
CA ASP A 18 -9.86 0.99 6.71
C ASP A 18 -9.02 2.17 6.21
N GLU A 19 -8.19 2.75 7.09
CA GLU A 19 -7.26 3.83 6.75
C GLU A 19 -6.18 3.33 5.78
N ALA A 20 -5.63 2.14 6.02
CA ALA A 20 -4.63 1.55 5.13
C ALA A 20 -5.17 1.31 3.72
N ILE A 21 -6.39 0.76 3.60
CA ILE A 21 -7.04 0.49 2.31
C ILE A 21 -7.35 1.81 1.59
N ALA A 22 -7.91 2.80 2.30
CA ALA A 22 -8.20 4.10 1.71
C ALA A 22 -6.94 4.80 1.20
N LEU A 23 -5.86 4.79 1.98
CA LEU A 23 -4.57 5.36 1.58
C LEU A 23 -3.95 4.62 0.40
N PHE A 24 -4.06 3.29 0.36
CA PHE A 24 -3.55 2.47 -0.74
C PHE A 24 -4.26 2.81 -2.06
N ARG A 25 -5.60 2.84 -2.06
CA ARG A 25 -6.39 3.16 -3.26
C ARG A 25 -6.19 4.61 -3.72
N ALA A 26 -6.15 5.56 -2.79
CA ALA A 26 -5.82 6.95 -3.11
C ALA A 26 -4.40 7.08 -3.70
N SER A 27 -3.44 6.29 -3.22
CA SER A 27 -2.09 6.27 -3.79
C SER A 27 -2.08 5.71 -5.21
N ARG A 28 -2.92 4.71 -5.51
CA ARG A 28 -3.12 4.18 -6.86
C ARG A 28 -3.73 5.20 -7.81
N GLU A 29 -4.69 6.00 -7.37
CA GLU A 29 -5.28 7.08 -8.19
C GLU A 29 -4.24 8.14 -8.58
N VAL A 30 -3.30 8.45 -7.66
CA VAL A 30 -2.24 9.44 -7.90
C VAL A 30 -1.08 8.87 -8.72
N TRP A 31 -0.74 7.59 -8.51
CA TRP A 31 0.35 6.89 -9.18
C TRP A 31 -0.13 5.58 -9.83
N PRO A 32 -0.98 5.64 -10.88
CA PRO A 32 -1.64 4.47 -11.45
C PRO A 32 -0.68 3.50 -12.16
N THR A 33 0.55 3.94 -12.45
CA THR A 33 1.59 3.13 -13.09
C THR A 33 2.63 2.60 -12.11
N GLU A 34 2.58 2.97 -10.83
CA GLU A 34 3.51 2.42 -9.84
C GLU A 34 3.07 1.01 -9.44
N LYS A 35 3.95 0.04 -9.71
CA LYS A 35 3.74 -1.37 -9.31
C LYS A 35 3.44 -1.54 -7.81
N THR A 36 3.96 -0.65 -6.96
CA THR A 36 3.75 -0.69 -5.51
C THR A 36 2.28 -0.59 -5.10
N PHE A 37 1.45 0.12 -5.87
CA PHE A 37 0.02 0.27 -5.61
C PHE A 37 -0.87 -0.53 -6.58
N GLY A 38 -0.24 -1.17 -7.57
CA GLY A 38 -0.91 -1.87 -8.65
C GLY A 38 -1.62 -0.93 -9.63
N TYR A 39 -2.24 -1.52 -10.65
CA TYR A 39 -2.96 -0.81 -11.70
C TYR A 39 -4.46 -0.65 -11.38
N GLU A 40 -5.16 0.20 -12.11
CA GLU A 40 -6.55 0.63 -11.83
C GLU A 40 -7.54 -0.53 -11.60
N ASP A 41 -7.34 -1.67 -12.27
CA ASP A 41 -8.26 -2.81 -12.29
C ASP A 41 -7.73 -4.07 -11.59
N ILE A 42 -6.80 -3.94 -10.63
CA ILE A 42 -6.33 -5.13 -9.89
C ILE A 42 -7.44 -5.79 -9.08
N GLY A 43 -7.40 -7.12 -9.02
CA GLY A 43 -8.34 -7.92 -8.23
C GLY A 43 -8.06 -7.83 -6.73
N ALA A 44 -9.02 -8.28 -5.92
CA ALA A 44 -8.90 -8.28 -4.44
C ALA A 44 -7.70 -9.09 -3.93
N GLU A 45 -7.37 -10.21 -4.58
CA GLU A 45 -6.20 -11.04 -4.24
C GLU A 45 -4.88 -10.29 -4.48
N GLU A 46 -4.78 -9.57 -5.60
CA GLU A 46 -3.60 -8.79 -5.93
C GLU A 46 -3.47 -7.57 -5.01
N GLU A 47 -4.57 -6.86 -4.74
CA GLU A 47 -4.60 -5.77 -3.76
C GLU A 47 -4.15 -6.24 -2.36
N PHE A 48 -4.64 -7.40 -1.92
CA PHE A 48 -4.22 -8.02 -0.66
C PHE A 48 -2.72 -8.35 -0.66
N ASN A 49 -2.21 -8.95 -1.74
CA ASN A 49 -0.79 -9.30 -1.85
C ASN A 49 0.12 -8.05 -1.79
N LEU A 50 -0.27 -6.96 -2.45
CA LEU A 50 0.48 -5.70 -2.42
C LEU A 50 0.45 -5.06 -1.02
N LEU A 51 -0.69 -5.06 -0.34
CA LEU A 51 -0.79 -4.61 1.05
C LEU A 51 0.09 -5.46 1.99
N ARG A 52 0.12 -6.78 1.77
CA ARG A 52 1.00 -7.70 2.51
C ARG A 52 2.48 -7.42 2.25
N GLU A 53 2.86 -7.11 1.02
CA GLU A 53 4.23 -6.70 0.67
C GLU A 53 4.61 -5.39 1.38
N ILE A 54 3.74 -4.39 1.39
CA ILE A 54 3.94 -3.13 2.11
C ILE A 54 4.09 -3.39 3.62
N PHE A 55 3.26 -4.27 4.20
CA PHE A 55 3.37 -4.65 5.60
C PHE A 55 4.73 -5.28 5.95
N MET A 56 5.17 -6.24 5.13
CA MET A 56 6.39 -7.01 5.32
C MET A 56 7.68 -6.24 4.98
N THR A 57 7.58 -5.16 4.19
CA THR A 57 8.73 -4.38 3.75
C THR A 57 9.41 -3.69 4.94
N SER A 58 10.53 -4.24 5.40
CA SER A 58 11.47 -3.53 6.27
C SER A 58 12.33 -2.62 5.40
N LYS A 59 11.92 -1.37 5.17
CA LYS A 59 12.89 -0.33 4.78
C LYS A 59 13.46 0.32 6.03
N MET A 60 14.15 -0.48 6.84
CA MET A 60 15.41 -0.03 7.44
C MET A 60 16.51 -0.45 6.46
N ASP A 61 17.44 0.45 6.20
CA ASP A 61 18.65 0.31 5.38
C ASP A 61 18.50 0.62 3.87
N SER A 62 18.57 1.91 3.53
CA SER A 62 19.60 2.50 2.64
C SER A 62 19.58 4.02 2.74
#